data_AF-F4PTW1-F1
#
_entry.id   AF-F4PTW1-F1
#
_cell.length_a   1.000
_cell.length_b   1.000
_cell.length_c   1.000
_cell.angle_alpha   90.00
_cell.angle_beta   90.00
_cell.angle_gamma   90.00
#
_symmetry.space_group_name_H-M   'P 1'
#
loop_
_entity.id
_entity.type
_entity.pdbx_description
1 polymer ?
#
loop_
_entity_poly.entity_id
_entity_poly.type
_entity_poly.pdbx_seq_one_letter_code
_entity_poly.pdbx_strand_id
1 'polypeptide(L)'
;MSKAIIFTLAIVALSISSVVVNAYNVVDVDADTSGTITLSQFQCLAQQNEKIIIEAWSGGIGLNKNLAAAYQRATAAKLQVDLYAFFCSKCDGNNPVSNPIKTLKSYFMENDINFGTLWIEVEQCDGCWSGSVSENAQFVVQTVKAAISLQITIGIYSSVDEWAQTVGSFDDYSALKQWYAHYDGVPSFNDTEYYSYGGWTKPTMKQYIGNTQQCGVNVDLNYFAGFSPTTVIITSGSHSSTGTSSSTGSSSTSGSGSATGSTAGQTSTSGSSY
;
A
#
# COMPACT_ATOMS: atom_id res chain seq x y z
N MET A 1 61.30 8.41 44.85
CA MET A 1 60.83 7.88 43.55
C MET A 1 59.32 7.82 43.60
N SER A 2 58.62 8.84 43.10
CA SER A 2 57.15 8.90 43.13
C SER A 2 56.66 8.84 41.69
N LYS A 3 56.03 7.72 41.32
CA LYS A 3 55.45 7.53 39.98
C LYS A 3 54.11 8.27 39.92
N ALA A 4 54.01 9.25 39.02
CA ALA A 4 52.75 9.87 38.66
C ALA A 4 51.94 8.89 37.80
N ILE A 5 50.71 8.58 38.24
CA ILE A 5 49.73 7.83 37.46
C ILE A 5 48.89 8.87 36.72
N ILE A 6 49.05 8.95 35.40
CA ILE A 6 48.21 9.77 34.54
C ILE A 6 47.00 8.93 34.13
N PHE A 7 45.82 9.29 34.61
CA PHE A 7 44.54 8.75 34.14
C PHE A 7 44.13 9.50 32.87
N THR A 8 44.16 8.82 31.73
CA THR A 8 43.62 9.34 30.47
C THR A 8 42.12 9.09 30.45
N LEU A 9 41.31 10.14 30.58
CA LEU A 9 39.85 10.09 30.44
C LEU A 9 39.51 9.96 28.94
N ALA A 10 39.06 8.78 28.51
CA ALA A 10 38.52 8.60 27.16
C ALA A 10 37.08 9.14 27.12
N ILE A 11 36.88 10.30 26.50
CA ILE A 11 35.54 10.83 26.23
C ILE A 11 34.99 10.09 25.01
N VAL A 12 34.07 9.16 25.25
CA VAL A 12 33.27 8.53 24.18
C VAL A 12 32.17 9.51 23.79
N ALA A 13 32.38 10.24 22.69
CA ALA A 13 31.33 11.04 22.07
C ALA A 13 30.32 10.10 21.41
N LEU A 14 29.16 9.88 22.05
CA LEU A 14 28.00 9.28 21.36
C LEU A 14 27.49 10.30 20.33
N SER A 15 27.84 10.10 19.06
CA SER A 15 27.16 10.75 17.95
C SER A 15 25.74 10.16 17.85
N ILE A 16 24.75 10.85 18.41
CA ILE A 16 23.34 10.59 18.10
C ILE A 16 23.14 11.08 16.67
N SER A 17 23.29 10.19 15.69
CA SER A 17 22.82 10.45 14.34
C SER A 17 21.30 10.53 14.39
N SER A 18 20.76 11.73 14.53
CA SER A 18 19.34 11.99 14.33
C SER A 18 19.01 11.51 12.92
N VAL A 19 18.32 10.38 12.79
CA VAL A 19 17.72 9.99 11.52
C VAL A 19 16.71 11.09 11.23
N VAL A 20 17.06 12.00 10.32
CA VAL A 20 16.11 12.96 9.78
C VAL A 20 15.11 12.13 8.99
N VAL A 21 14.02 11.77 9.64
CA VAL A 21 12.84 11.23 8.96
C VAL A 21 12.34 12.39 8.10
N ASN A 22 12.55 12.31 6.78
CA ASN A 22 11.99 13.30 5.88
C ASN A 22 10.46 13.13 5.94
N ALA A 23 9.84 14.03 6.67
CA ALA A 23 8.41 14.18 6.74
C ALA A 23 7.91 14.88 5.48
N TYR A 24 6.89 14.31 4.86
CA TYR A 24 6.31 14.83 3.64
C TYR A 24 4.82 15.08 3.85
N ASN A 25 4.38 16.26 3.43
CA ASN A 25 2.96 16.57 3.32
C ASN A 25 2.37 15.82 2.13
N VAL A 26 1.25 15.16 2.36
CA VAL A 26 0.51 14.40 1.38
C VAL A 26 -0.95 14.83 1.46
N VAL A 27 -1.62 14.84 0.31
CA VAL A 27 -3.08 15.03 0.24
C VAL A 27 -3.74 13.80 -0.34
N ASP A 28 -4.98 13.54 0.03
CA ASP A 28 -5.84 12.60 -0.69
C ASP A 28 -7.15 13.24 -1.13
N VAL A 29 -7.74 12.69 -2.18
CA VAL A 29 -8.97 13.16 -2.81
C VAL A 29 -9.83 12.01 -3.30
N ASP A 30 -11.13 12.15 -3.08
CA ASP A 30 -12.16 11.23 -3.56
C ASP A 30 -12.36 11.29 -5.09
N ALA A 31 -13.17 10.36 -5.60
CA ALA A 31 -13.47 10.21 -7.01
C ALA A 31 -14.17 11.44 -7.63
N ASP A 32 -15.09 12.07 -6.91
CA ASP A 32 -15.84 13.23 -7.38
C ASP A 32 -14.94 14.47 -7.45
N THR A 33 -14.22 14.72 -6.35
CA THR A 33 -13.25 15.80 -6.21
C THR A 33 -12.19 15.69 -7.30
N SER A 34 -11.57 14.52 -7.46
CA SER A 34 -10.49 14.29 -8.46
C SER A 34 -10.88 14.66 -9.90
N GLY A 35 -12.18 14.51 -10.24
CA GLY A 35 -12.73 14.90 -11.54
C GLY A 35 -12.74 16.40 -11.81
N THR A 36 -12.77 17.21 -10.75
CA THR A 36 -12.94 18.67 -10.84
C THR A 36 -11.62 19.45 -10.71
N ILE A 37 -10.55 18.81 -10.22
CA ILE A 37 -9.26 19.49 -9.99
C ILE A 37 -8.63 19.91 -11.32
N THR A 38 -8.40 21.20 -11.47
CA THR A 38 -7.72 21.80 -12.62
C THR A 38 -6.19 21.62 -12.54
N LEU A 39 -5.49 21.77 -13.66
CA LEU A 39 -4.03 21.69 -13.67
C LEU A 39 -3.36 22.75 -12.77
N SER A 40 -3.89 23.98 -12.72
CA SER A 40 -3.36 25.03 -11.84
C SER A 40 -3.55 24.71 -10.36
N GLN A 41 -4.66 24.05 -10.00
CA GLN A 41 -4.85 23.54 -8.64
C GLN A 41 -3.86 22.43 -8.31
N PHE A 42 -3.63 21.46 -9.20
CA PHE A 42 -2.58 20.45 -9.01
C PHE A 42 -1.19 21.09 -8.86
N GLN A 43 -0.86 22.11 -9.66
CA GLN A 43 0.40 22.85 -9.54
C GLN A 43 0.52 23.59 -8.21
N CYS A 44 -0.58 24.13 -7.67
CA CYS A 44 -0.61 24.72 -6.34
C CYS A 44 -0.42 23.65 -5.25
N LEU A 45 -1.08 22.49 -5.37
CA LEU A 45 -0.91 21.37 -4.44
C LEU A 45 0.54 20.88 -4.45
N ALA A 46 1.19 20.81 -5.61
CA ALA A 46 2.59 20.42 -5.73
C ALA A 46 3.60 21.37 -5.05
N GLN A 47 3.19 22.61 -4.73
CA GLN A 47 4.04 23.54 -3.97
C GLN A 47 4.04 23.25 -2.46
N GLN A 48 3.04 22.50 -1.97
CA GLN A 48 2.80 22.26 -0.55
C GLN A 48 2.92 20.78 -0.17
N ASN A 49 2.87 19.88 -1.16
CA ASN A 49 2.83 18.43 -0.98
C ASN A 49 3.73 17.75 -1.98
N GLU A 50 4.29 16.61 -1.57
CA GLU A 50 5.11 15.79 -2.45
C GLU A 50 4.31 14.72 -3.20
N LYS A 51 3.16 14.34 -2.62
CA LYS A 51 2.34 13.24 -3.08
C LYS A 51 0.87 13.60 -3.00
N ILE A 52 0.10 13.06 -3.92
CA ILE A 52 -1.35 12.94 -3.83
C ILE A 52 -1.77 11.46 -3.85
N ILE A 53 -2.83 11.13 -3.13
CA ILE A 53 -3.51 9.84 -3.21
C ILE A 53 -4.88 10.09 -3.88
N ILE A 54 -5.22 9.30 -4.90
CA ILE A 54 -6.46 9.49 -5.66
C ILE A 54 -7.31 8.23 -5.55
N GLU A 55 -8.60 8.38 -5.25
CA GLU A 55 -9.53 7.24 -5.23
C GLU A 55 -9.58 6.57 -6.61
N ALA A 56 -9.35 5.25 -6.63
CA ALA A 56 -9.43 4.44 -7.83
C ALA A 56 -10.73 3.64 -7.92
N TRP A 57 -11.31 3.27 -6.78
CA TRP A 57 -12.54 2.48 -6.72
C TRP A 57 -13.36 2.85 -5.51
N SER A 58 -14.65 3.12 -5.73
CA SER A 58 -15.57 3.61 -4.71
C SER A 58 -16.69 2.61 -4.45
N GLY A 59 -16.48 1.68 -3.52
CA GLY A 59 -17.52 0.76 -3.04
C GLY A 59 -18.31 0.07 -4.16
N GLY A 60 -19.63 0.29 -4.17
CA GLY A 60 -20.54 -0.20 -5.21
C GLY A 60 -20.72 0.72 -6.43
N ILE A 61 -20.17 1.94 -6.39
CA ILE A 61 -20.13 2.87 -7.53
C ILE A 61 -19.11 2.39 -8.58
N GLY A 62 -18.00 1.82 -8.10
CA GLY A 62 -17.00 1.17 -8.92
C GLY A 62 -15.82 2.05 -9.30
N LEU A 63 -15.23 1.78 -10.46
CA LEU A 63 -14.05 2.48 -10.98
C LEU A 63 -14.27 4.01 -11.06
N ASN A 64 -13.34 4.78 -10.48
CA ASN A 64 -13.27 6.22 -10.70
C ASN A 64 -12.93 6.51 -12.16
N LYS A 65 -13.93 6.97 -12.94
CA LYS A 65 -13.78 7.26 -14.38
C LYS A 65 -12.89 8.48 -14.66
N ASN A 66 -12.66 9.33 -13.66
CA ASN A 66 -11.80 10.51 -13.79
C ASN A 66 -10.33 10.21 -13.48
N LEU A 67 -10.01 9.01 -12.99
CA LEU A 67 -8.68 8.68 -12.46
C LEU A 67 -7.56 8.96 -13.46
N ALA A 68 -7.66 8.50 -14.70
CA ALA A 68 -6.62 8.70 -15.70
C ALA A 68 -6.32 10.19 -15.95
N ALA A 69 -7.36 11.01 -16.08
CA ALA A 69 -7.21 12.46 -16.28
C ALA A 69 -6.61 13.15 -15.05
N ALA A 70 -7.05 12.77 -13.84
CA ALA A 70 -6.51 13.29 -12.60
C ALA A 70 -5.03 12.91 -12.42
N TYR A 71 -4.67 11.66 -12.68
CA TYR A 71 -3.30 11.15 -12.66
C TYR A 71 -2.38 11.91 -13.64
N GLN A 72 -2.82 12.13 -14.88
CA GLN A 72 -2.06 12.89 -15.87
C GLN A 72 -1.79 14.33 -15.42
N ARG A 73 -2.78 14.99 -14.80
CA ARG A 73 -2.61 16.35 -14.27
C ARG A 73 -1.70 16.38 -13.04
N ALA A 74 -1.83 15.41 -12.13
CA ALA A 74 -0.97 15.29 -10.95
C ALA A 74 0.49 15.09 -11.33
N THR A 75 0.77 14.16 -12.27
CA THR A 75 2.12 13.90 -12.77
C THR A 75 2.69 15.08 -13.56
N ALA A 76 1.88 15.78 -14.36
CA ALA A 76 2.29 17.02 -15.02
C ALA A 76 2.65 18.14 -14.02
N ALA A 77 2.01 18.16 -12.85
CA ALA A 77 2.36 19.02 -11.72
C ALA A 77 3.54 18.52 -10.89
N LYS A 78 4.12 17.36 -11.23
CA LYS A 78 5.26 16.70 -10.55
C LYS A 78 4.94 16.15 -9.15
N LEU A 79 3.67 15.88 -8.85
CA LEU A 79 3.29 15.13 -7.66
C LEU A 79 3.59 13.63 -7.87
N GLN A 80 4.09 12.97 -6.83
CA GLN A 80 4.01 11.52 -6.76
C GLN A 80 2.56 11.10 -6.59
N VAL A 81 2.17 9.96 -7.15
CA VAL A 81 0.80 9.47 -7.06
C VAL A 81 0.77 8.11 -6.37
N ASP A 82 0.02 8.02 -5.28
CA ASP A 82 -0.53 6.76 -4.77
C ASP A 82 -2.02 6.71 -5.13
N LEU A 83 -2.64 5.55 -4.95
CA LEU A 83 -4.06 5.34 -5.17
C LEU A 83 -4.67 4.74 -3.91
N TYR A 84 -5.96 4.94 -3.69
CA TYR A 84 -6.71 4.15 -2.71
C TYR A 84 -7.95 3.53 -3.34
N ALA A 85 -8.46 2.46 -2.74
CA ALA A 85 -9.65 1.78 -3.21
C ALA A 85 -10.46 1.25 -2.04
N PHE A 86 -11.71 1.67 -1.97
CA PHE A 86 -12.69 1.14 -1.04
C PHE A 86 -13.40 -0.07 -1.66
N PHE A 87 -13.13 -1.27 -1.13
CA PHE A 87 -13.88 -2.48 -1.47
C PHE A 87 -14.69 -2.94 -0.27
N CYS A 88 -15.90 -3.40 -0.52
CA CYS A 88 -16.77 -3.91 0.52
C CYS A 88 -17.51 -5.18 0.09
N SER A 89 -17.69 -6.13 1.02
CA SER A 89 -18.20 -7.47 0.72
C SER A 89 -19.63 -7.53 0.18
N LYS A 90 -20.46 -6.52 0.48
CA LYS A 90 -21.85 -6.40 0.01
C LYS A 90 -22.05 -5.33 -1.06
N CYS A 91 -21.00 -4.61 -1.43
CA CYS A 91 -21.07 -3.64 -2.51
C CYS A 91 -21.30 -4.35 -3.84
N ASP A 92 -22.15 -3.77 -4.68
CA ASP A 92 -22.36 -4.23 -6.04
C ASP A 92 -21.04 -4.28 -6.81
N GLY A 93 -20.83 -5.36 -7.57
CA GLY A 93 -19.62 -5.56 -8.37
C GLY A 93 -18.35 -5.96 -7.60
N ASN A 94 -18.39 -6.00 -6.27
CA ASN A 94 -17.21 -6.32 -5.45
C ASN A 94 -17.07 -7.79 -5.08
N ASN A 95 -18.08 -8.64 -5.32
CA ASN A 95 -18.01 -10.06 -5.02
C ASN A 95 -18.16 -10.91 -6.30
N PRO A 96 -17.13 -11.70 -6.71
CA PRO A 96 -15.83 -11.86 -6.06
C PRO A 96 -14.89 -10.66 -6.29
N VAL A 97 -14.14 -10.26 -5.26
CA VAL A 97 -13.25 -9.07 -5.29
C VAL A 97 -12.10 -9.19 -6.29
N SER A 98 -11.82 -10.40 -6.78
CA SER A 98 -10.89 -10.60 -7.89
C SER A 98 -11.32 -9.88 -9.18
N ASN A 99 -12.61 -9.64 -9.40
CA ASN A 99 -13.12 -8.96 -10.58
C ASN A 99 -12.74 -7.47 -10.60
N PRO A 100 -13.11 -6.65 -9.60
CA PRO A 100 -12.75 -5.23 -9.61
C PRO A 100 -11.23 -5.01 -9.54
N ILE A 101 -10.47 -5.87 -8.84
CA ILE A 101 -9.00 -5.81 -8.83
C ILE A 101 -8.40 -6.05 -10.23
N LYS A 102 -8.94 -7.00 -11.02
CA LYS A 102 -8.52 -7.20 -12.41
C LYS A 102 -8.92 -6.01 -13.28
N THR A 103 -10.11 -5.46 -13.09
CA THR A 103 -10.57 -4.25 -13.79
C THR A 103 -9.62 -3.08 -13.56
N LEU A 104 -9.24 -2.81 -12.30
CA LEU A 104 -8.25 -1.79 -11.97
C LEU A 104 -6.91 -2.06 -12.64
N LYS A 105 -6.39 -3.29 -12.57
CA LYS A 105 -5.11 -3.64 -13.20
C LYS A 105 -5.12 -3.36 -14.71
N SER A 106 -6.17 -3.78 -15.41
CA SER A 106 -6.32 -3.51 -16.84
C SER A 106 -6.41 -2.00 -17.10
N TYR A 107 -7.23 -1.28 -16.32
CA TYR A 107 -7.37 0.17 -16.46
C TYR A 107 -6.03 0.91 -16.28
N PHE A 108 -5.23 0.51 -15.27
CA PHE A 108 -3.91 1.11 -15.05
C PHE A 108 -2.97 0.88 -16.23
N MET A 109 -2.99 -0.33 -16.81
CA MET A 109 -2.16 -0.66 -17.98
C MET A 109 -2.62 0.08 -19.24
N GLU A 110 -3.93 0.19 -19.46
CA GLU A 110 -4.51 0.86 -20.63
C GLU A 110 -4.30 2.38 -20.63
N ASN A 111 -4.14 2.97 -19.44
CA ASN A 111 -4.01 4.43 -19.26
C ASN A 111 -2.61 4.87 -18.79
N ASP A 112 -1.62 3.98 -18.86
CA ASP A 112 -0.22 4.24 -18.45
C ASP A 112 -0.10 4.83 -17.03
N ILE A 113 -0.93 4.33 -16.09
CA ILE A 113 -0.96 4.80 -14.70
C ILE A 113 0.12 4.07 -13.91
N ASN A 114 1.17 4.80 -13.52
CA ASN A 114 2.27 4.32 -12.70
C ASN A 114 2.23 5.01 -11.33
N PHE A 115 1.90 4.24 -10.30
CA PHE A 115 1.65 4.74 -8.94
C PHE A 115 2.51 3.98 -7.92
N GLY A 116 2.70 4.57 -6.75
CA GLY A 116 3.56 3.99 -5.71
C GLY A 116 2.89 2.86 -4.93
N THR A 117 1.71 3.10 -4.37
CA THR A 117 0.96 2.12 -3.56
C THR A 117 -0.53 2.24 -3.81
N LEU A 118 -1.22 1.10 -3.89
CA LEU A 118 -2.68 1.02 -3.80
C LEU A 118 -3.06 0.73 -2.35
N TRP A 119 -3.63 1.72 -1.67
CA TRP A 119 -4.13 1.60 -0.32
C TRP A 119 -5.51 0.95 -0.32
N ILE A 120 -5.66 -0.19 0.34
CA ILE A 120 -6.95 -0.85 0.52
C ILE A 120 -7.61 -0.22 1.75
N GLU A 121 -8.69 0.50 1.52
CA GLU A 121 -9.48 1.15 2.56
C GLU A 121 -10.42 0.15 3.22
N VAL A 122 -10.31 0.05 4.55
CA VAL A 122 -11.10 -0.86 5.38
C VAL A 122 -11.76 -0.03 6.47
N GLU A 123 -13.00 0.37 6.23
CA GLU A 123 -13.82 1.17 7.13
C GLU A 123 -15.30 0.80 7.03
N GLN A 124 -16.07 1.15 8.05
CA GLN A 124 -17.51 0.96 8.10
C GLN A 124 -18.22 1.84 7.08
N CYS A 125 -19.27 1.29 6.48
CA CYS A 125 -20.34 2.06 5.88
C CYS A 125 -21.66 1.29 5.90
N ASP A 126 -22.76 2.03 5.73
CA ASP A 126 -24.11 1.48 5.83
C ASP A 126 -24.37 0.43 4.74
N GLY A 127 -24.61 -0.81 5.18
CA GLY A 127 -24.95 -1.93 4.30
C GLY A 127 -23.77 -2.54 3.54
N CYS A 128 -22.54 -2.05 3.75
CA CYS A 128 -21.35 -2.42 2.98
C CYS A 128 -20.73 -3.77 3.37
N TRP A 129 -20.86 -4.15 4.64
CA TRP A 129 -20.16 -5.29 5.21
C TRP A 129 -21.10 -6.38 5.70
N SER A 130 -20.58 -7.61 5.80
CA SER A 130 -21.25 -8.66 6.58
C SER A 130 -21.37 -8.24 8.04
N GLY A 131 -22.39 -8.74 8.72
CA GLY A 131 -22.48 -8.62 10.18
C GLY A 131 -21.43 -9.47 10.92
N SER A 132 -20.67 -10.30 10.19
CA SER A 132 -19.58 -11.10 10.73
C SER A 132 -18.22 -10.46 10.40
N VAL A 133 -17.54 -9.96 11.44
CA VAL A 133 -16.18 -9.42 11.31
C VAL A 133 -15.19 -10.43 10.76
N SER A 134 -15.39 -11.72 11.03
CA SER A 134 -14.56 -12.81 10.47
C SER A 134 -14.75 -12.99 8.97
N GLU A 135 -15.98 -12.83 8.45
CA GLU A 135 -16.25 -12.88 7.01
C GLU A 135 -15.67 -11.66 6.30
N ASN A 136 -15.78 -10.48 6.92
CA ASN A 136 -15.16 -9.25 6.42
C ASN A 136 -13.63 -9.38 6.37
N ALA A 137 -13.01 -9.95 7.42
CA ALA A 137 -11.57 -10.24 7.42
C ALA A 137 -11.19 -11.17 6.26
N GLN A 138 -11.97 -12.22 6.01
CA GLN A 138 -11.74 -13.11 4.85
C GLN A 138 -11.90 -12.38 3.51
N PHE A 139 -12.82 -11.43 3.39
CA PHE A 139 -12.93 -10.58 2.19
C PHE A 139 -11.68 -9.71 2.00
N VAL A 140 -11.16 -9.08 3.07
CA VAL A 140 -9.90 -8.34 3.02
C VAL A 140 -8.74 -9.26 2.61
N VAL A 141 -8.71 -10.50 3.12
CA VAL A 141 -7.71 -11.51 2.71
C VAL A 141 -7.76 -11.81 1.21
N GLN A 142 -8.96 -11.99 0.67
CA GLN A 142 -9.15 -12.23 -0.76
C GLN A 142 -8.72 -11.01 -1.59
N THR A 143 -9.01 -9.80 -1.12
CA THR A 143 -8.63 -8.53 -1.76
C THR A 143 -7.11 -8.41 -1.86
N VAL A 144 -6.41 -8.59 -0.74
CA VAL A 144 -4.95 -8.54 -0.65
C VAL A 144 -4.31 -9.61 -1.55
N LYS A 145 -4.78 -10.85 -1.49
CA LYS A 145 -4.27 -11.95 -2.34
C LYS A 145 -4.47 -11.65 -3.83
N ALA A 146 -5.63 -11.13 -4.22
CA ALA A 146 -5.92 -10.77 -5.60
C ALA A 146 -4.95 -9.68 -6.09
N ALA A 147 -4.76 -8.61 -5.32
CA ALA A 147 -3.86 -7.51 -5.69
C ALA A 147 -2.40 -7.97 -5.81
N ILE A 148 -1.90 -8.73 -4.83
CA ILE A 148 -0.53 -9.28 -4.85
C ILE A 148 -0.34 -10.23 -6.05
N SER A 149 -1.33 -11.06 -6.37
CA SER A 149 -1.24 -11.97 -7.53
C SER A 149 -1.08 -11.25 -8.87
N LEU A 150 -1.53 -9.98 -8.95
CA LEU A 150 -1.38 -9.10 -10.10
C LEU A 150 -0.18 -8.13 -9.99
N GLN A 151 0.71 -8.39 -9.03
CA GLN A 151 1.93 -7.60 -8.75
C GLN A 151 1.61 -6.13 -8.45
N ILE A 152 0.50 -5.87 -7.75
CA ILE A 152 0.16 -4.54 -7.26
C ILE A 152 0.81 -4.35 -5.88
N THR A 153 1.60 -3.29 -5.71
CA THR A 153 2.11 -2.88 -4.41
C THR A 153 0.97 -2.31 -3.58
N ILE A 154 0.71 -2.88 -2.41
CA ILE A 154 -0.42 -2.50 -1.55
C ILE A 154 -0.01 -2.02 -0.16
N GLY A 155 -0.90 -1.26 0.47
CA GLY A 155 -0.94 -0.94 1.89
C GLY A 155 -2.38 -0.99 2.38
N ILE A 156 -2.59 -0.85 3.69
CA ILE A 156 -3.92 -0.81 4.31
C ILE A 156 -4.17 0.60 4.85
N TYR A 157 -5.37 1.12 4.56
CA TYR A 157 -5.91 2.29 5.23
C TYR A 157 -7.06 1.89 6.17
N SER A 158 -7.05 2.42 7.40
CA SER A 158 -8.14 2.27 8.38
C SER A 158 -7.91 3.21 9.58
N SER A 159 -8.78 3.16 10.58
CA SER A 159 -8.51 3.67 11.93
C SER A 159 -8.55 2.53 12.94
N VAL A 160 -8.10 2.77 14.18
CA VAL A 160 -8.20 1.77 15.25
C VAL A 160 -9.64 1.29 15.49
N ASP A 161 -10.60 2.21 15.44
CA ASP A 161 -12.01 1.91 15.67
C ASP A 161 -12.63 1.22 14.44
N GLU A 162 -12.33 1.73 13.25
CA GLU A 162 -12.85 1.19 11.99
C GLU A 162 -12.37 -0.24 11.74
N TRP A 163 -11.09 -0.51 12.03
CA TRP A 163 -10.54 -1.86 11.92
C TRP A 163 -11.24 -2.83 12.85
N ALA A 164 -11.40 -2.45 14.12
CA ALA A 164 -12.05 -3.29 15.13
C ALA A 164 -13.53 -3.56 14.78
N GLN A 165 -14.25 -2.56 14.29
CA GLN A 165 -15.66 -2.69 13.90
C GLN A 165 -15.82 -3.50 12.60
N THR A 166 -14.89 -3.38 11.66
CA THR A 166 -15.00 -4.02 10.34
C THR A 166 -14.50 -5.46 10.35
N VAL A 167 -13.30 -5.69 10.89
CA VAL A 167 -12.59 -6.99 10.81
C VAL A 167 -12.20 -7.55 12.18
N GLY A 168 -12.59 -6.91 13.27
CA GLY A 168 -12.36 -7.40 14.62
C GLY A 168 -10.89 -7.39 15.02
N SER A 169 -10.41 -8.49 15.59
CA SER A 169 -9.03 -8.64 16.06
C SER A 169 -8.06 -9.18 14.99
N PHE A 170 -8.41 -9.08 13.71
CA PHE A 170 -7.59 -9.61 12.61
C PHE A 170 -6.23 -8.90 12.53
N ASP A 171 -5.14 -9.65 12.44
CA ASP A 171 -3.76 -9.15 12.60
C ASP A 171 -2.72 -9.71 11.58
N ASP A 172 -3.17 -10.48 10.58
CA ASP A 172 -2.28 -11.13 9.60
C ASP A 172 -1.53 -10.15 8.66
N TYR A 173 -1.93 -8.87 8.62
CA TYR A 173 -1.41 -7.88 7.66
C TYR A 173 -0.52 -6.79 8.25
N SER A 174 -0.05 -6.96 9.48
CA SER A 174 0.94 -6.10 10.13
C SER A 174 2.27 -5.92 9.35
N ALA A 175 2.59 -6.83 8.42
CA ALA A 175 3.74 -6.71 7.53
C ALA A 175 3.52 -5.77 6.33
N LEU A 176 2.27 -5.42 6.00
CA LEU A 176 1.94 -4.43 4.96
C LEU A 176 2.12 -3.01 5.50
N LYS A 177 2.27 -2.05 4.60
CA LYS A 177 2.29 -0.62 4.95
C LYS A 177 0.95 -0.22 5.58
N GLN A 178 1.01 0.62 6.60
CA GLN A 178 -0.17 1.16 7.29
C GLN A 178 -0.30 2.65 7.01
N TRP A 179 -1.48 3.05 6.56
CA TRP A 179 -1.97 4.42 6.56
C TRP A 179 -3.10 4.47 7.60
N TYR A 180 -2.91 5.15 8.73
CA TYR A 180 -3.93 5.18 9.77
C TYR A 180 -4.60 6.55 9.86
N ALA A 181 -5.88 6.59 10.20
CA ALA A 181 -6.58 7.83 10.50
C ALA A 181 -6.56 8.13 12.00
N HIS A 182 -6.20 9.36 12.33
CA HIS A 182 -6.43 9.96 13.65
C HIS A 182 -6.45 11.48 13.50
N TYR A 183 -7.65 12.06 13.57
CA TYR A 183 -7.92 13.46 13.26
C TYR A 183 -7.64 14.43 14.40
N ASP A 184 -6.39 14.45 14.87
CA ASP A 184 -5.93 15.33 15.95
C ASP A 184 -5.31 16.64 15.46
N GLY A 185 -5.20 16.84 14.14
CA GLY A 185 -4.52 17.99 13.56
C GLY A 185 -2.99 17.98 13.70
N VAL A 186 -2.39 16.85 14.13
CA VAL A 186 -0.95 16.75 14.38
C VAL A 186 -0.27 15.88 13.31
N PRO A 187 0.56 16.47 12.43
CA PRO A 187 1.31 15.73 11.42
C PRO A 187 2.55 15.06 12.04
N SER A 188 2.33 14.05 12.88
CA SER A 188 3.38 13.25 13.51
C SER A 188 2.87 11.85 13.85
N PHE A 189 3.78 10.94 14.19
CA PHE A 189 3.47 9.59 14.70
C PHE A 189 3.64 9.49 16.23
N ASN A 190 3.46 10.59 16.96
CA ASN A 190 3.61 10.62 18.42
C ASN A 190 2.31 10.24 19.15
N ASP A 191 1.60 9.23 18.64
CA ASP A 191 0.25 8.83 19.04
C ASP A 191 0.06 7.30 18.88
N THR A 192 0.99 6.54 19.47
CA THR A 192 1.12 5.08 19.30
C THR A 192 -0.16 4.28 19.47
N GLU A 193 -1.05 4.69 20.38
CA GLU A 193 -2.35 4.06 20.60
C GLU A 193 -3.28 4.05 19.37
N TYR A 194 -3.09 4.99 18.42
CA TYR A 194 -3.94 5.12 17.24
C TYR A 194 -3.46 4.35 16.02
N TYR A 195 -2.20 3.90 16.00
CA TYR A 195 -1.68 3.04 14.94
C TYR A 195 -1.35 1.62 15.41
N SER A 196 -1.38 1.34 16.72
CA SER A 196 -1.07 0.02 17.28
C SER A 196 -2.29 -0.89 17.35
N TYR A 197 -2.86 -1.20 16.19
CA TYR A 197 -3.96 -2.16 16.01
C TYR A 197 -3.60 -3.17 14.92
N GLY A 198 -4.34 -4.26 14.78
CA GLY A 198 -4.12 -5.25 13.71
C GLY A 198 -2.69 -5.79 13.59
N GLY A 199 -1.95 -5.81 14.71
CA GLY A 199 -0.54 -6.20 14.77
C GLY A 199 0.48 -5.15 14.29
N TRP A 200 0.05 -4.01 13.73
CA TRP A 200 0.96 -2.93 13.34
C TRP A 200 1.62 -2.29 14.56
N THR A 201 2.90 -1.92 14.41
CA THR A 201 3.67 -1.20 15.44
C THR A 201 4.44 -0.02 14.86
N LYS A 202 4.38 0.16 13.53
CA LYS A 202 5.10 1.21 12.79
C LYS A 202 4.21 1.68 11.63
N PRO A 203 3.66 2.90 11.70
CA PRO A 203 2.87 3.42 10.60
C PRO A 203 3.78 3.86 9.45
N THR A 204 3.21 3.87 8.26
CA THR A 204 3.84 4.47 7.05
C THR A 204 3.28 5.87 6.80
N MET A 205 1.98 6.07 7.04
CA MET A 205 1.29 7.33 6.81
C MET A 205 0.20 7.55 7.86
N LYS A 206 -0.12 8.81 8.15
CA LYS A 206 -1.24 9.22 9.01
C LYS A 206 -2.15 10.18 8.26
N GLN A 207 -3.46 9.96 8.24
CA GLN A 207 -4.44 11.00 7.91
C GLN A 207 -4.78 11.76 9.19
N TYR A 208 -4.42 13.05 9.26
CA TYR A 208 -4.49 13.84 10.50
C TYR A 208 -5.51 14.97 10.46
N ILE A 209 -6.00 15.34 9.28
CA ILE A 209 -7.12 16.27 9.07
C ILE A 209 -7.97 15.75 7.92
N GLY A 210 -9.27 15.58 8.14
CA GLY A 210 -10.24 15.30 7.08
C GLY A 210 -11.04 16.54 6.66
N ASN A 211 -11.63 16.51 5.46
CA ASN A 211 -12.56 17.47 4.90
C ASN A 211 -12.10 18.94 5.01
N THR A 212 -10.86 19.22 4.62
CA THR A 212 -10.32 20.58 4.62
C THR A 212 -10.10 21.12 3.21
N GLN A 213 -9.58 22.35 3.11
CA GLN A 213 -9.34 23.04 1.85
C GLN A 213 -7.86 23.35 1.68
N GLN A 214 -7.30 22.98 0.54
CA GLN A 214 -5.98 23.42 0.11
C GLN A 214 -6.00 23.75 -1.38
N CYS A 215 -5.48 24.92 -1.77
CA CYS A 215 -5.53 25.38 -3.16
C CYS A 215 -6.96 25.46 -3.75
N GLY A 216 -7.98 25.64 -2.89
CA GLY A 216 -9.39 25.64 -3.30
C GLY A 216 -9.90 24.27 -3.75
N VAL A 217 -9.28 23.20 -3.25
CA VAL A 217 -9.66 21.80 -3.47
C VAL A 217 -9.96 21.17 -2.13
N ASN A 218 -11.09 20.46 -2.03
CA ASN A 218 -11.42 19.66 -0.85
C ASN A 218 -10.40 18.53 -0.76
N VAL A 219 -9.67 18.44 0.33
CA VAL A 219 -8.61 17.44 0.53
C VAL A 219 -8.63 16.96 1.96
N ASP A 220 -8.09 15.76 2.13
CA ASP A 220 -7.64 15.27 3.43
C ASP A 220 -6.12 15.40 3.51
N LEU A 221 -5.61 15.76 4.69
CA LEU A 221 -4.18 15.99 4.91
C LEU A 221 -3.53 14.81 5.59
N ASN A 222 -2.38 14.45 5.06
CA ASN A 222 -1.63 13.27 5.43
C ASN A 222 -0.17 13.58 5.75
N TYR A 223 0.35 12.89 6.74
CA TYR A 223 1.75 12.91 7.13
C TYR A 223 2.41 11.59 6.71
N PHE A 224 3.45 11.70 5.88
CA PHE A 224 4.20 10.55 5.38
C PHE A 224 5.65 10.64 5.84
N ALA A 225 6.16 9.60 6.51
CA ALA A 225 7.53 9.59 7.04
C ALA A 225 8.63 9.34 6.00
N GLY A 226 8.27 9.20 4.72
CA GLY A 226 9.21 8.75 3.69
C GLY A 226 9.68 7.32 3.94
N PHE A 227 10.29 6.69 2.94
CA PHE A 227 11.05 5.47 3.22
C PHE A 227 12.36 5.90 3.89
N SER A 228 12.56 5.53 5.15
CA SER A 228 13.93 5.33 5.64
C SER A 228 14.44 4.06 4.95
N PRO A 229 15.41 4.13 4.02
CA PRO A 229 16.08 2.93 3.57
C PRO A 229 16.77 2.35 4.79
N THR A 230 16.20 1.30 5.36
CA THR A 230 16.91 0.52 6.38
C THR A 230 18.11 -0.05 5.65
N THR A 231 19.29 0.55 5.86
CA THR A 231 20.54 -0.03 5.39
C THR A 231 20.66 -1.36 6.11
N VAL A 232 20.30 -2.44 5.42
CA VAL A 232 20.67 -3.78 5.85
C VAL A 232 22.18 -3.83 5.71
N ILE A 233 22.89 -3.55 6.80
CA ILE A 233 24.30 -3.89 6.91
C ILE A 233 24.34 -5.42 6.93
N ILE A 234 24.46 -6.01 5.74
CA ILE A 234 24.96 -7.38 5.64
C ILE A 234 26.42 -7.29 6.07
N THR A 235 26.68 -7.58 7.34
CA THR A 235 28.04 -7.90 7.78
C THR A 235 28.43 -9.18 7.05
N SER A 236 29.25 -9.03 6.01
CA SER A 236 29.95 -10.12 5.34
C SER A 236 30.90 -10.77 6.34
N GLY A 237 30.38 -11.71 7.13
CA GLY A 237 31.19 -12.62 7.93
C GLY A 237 31.96 -13.53 6.97
N SER A 238 33.25 -13.27 6.81
CA SER A 238 34.20 -14.14 6.13
C SER A 238 34.24 -15.52 6.80
N HIS A 239 33.56 -16.50 6.20
CA HIS A 239 33.80 -17.91 6.53
C HIS A 239 34.82 -18.47 5.55
N SER A 240 36.01 -18.72 6.12
CA SER A 240 37.12 -19.44 5.54
C SER A 240 36.68 -20.79 5.00
N SER A 241 37.01 -21.04 3.74
CA SER A 241 36.90 -22.33 3.08
C SER A 241 37.95 -23.31 3.62
N THR A 242 37.52 -24.52 3.95
CA THR A 242 38.38 -25.71 3.92
C THR A 242 37.66 -26.75 3.07
N GLY A 243 38.19 -26.97 1.86
CA GLY A 243 37.70 -27.98 0.95
C GLY A 243 38.11 -29.39 1.37
N THR A 244 37.34 -30.38 0.92
CA THR A 244 37.88 -31.68 0.54
C THR A 244 37.01 -32.26 -0.57
N SER A 245 37.67 -32.54 -1.69
CA SER A 245 37.14 -33.18 -2.90
C SER A 245 37.13 -34.70 -2.77
N SER A 246 36.11 -35.36 -3.34
CA SER A 246 36.26 -36.69 -3.91
C SER A 246 35.19 -36.97 -4.97
N SER A 247 35.66 -37.22 -6.19
CA SER A 247 34.97 -37.57 -7.43
C SER A 247 34.62 -39.06 -7.53
N THR A 248 33.55 -39.39 -8.28
CA THR A 248 33.34 -40.55 -9.22
C THR A 248 31.82 -40.77 -9.37
N GLY A 249 31.17 -41.02 -10.51
CA GLY A 249 31.53 -41.20 -11.92
C GLY A 249 30.28 -41.59 -12.75
N SER A 250 30.26 -41.16 -14.03
CA SER A 250 29.75 -41.84 -15.25
C SER A 250 28.29 -42.32 -15.44
N SER A 251 27.69 -41.83 -16.57
CA SER A 251 26.85 -42.50 -17.63
C SER A 251 25.51 -43.18 -17.25
N SER A 252 24.41 -43.20 -18.02
CA SER A 252 24.07 -42.86 -19.43
C SER A 252 22.53 -42.94 -19.67
N THR A 253 22.10 -42.44 -20.84
CA THR A 253 21.02 -42.95 -21.74
C THR A 253 19.51 -42.74 -21.47
N SER A 254 18.93 -41.83 -22.29
CA SER A 254 17.80 -41.98 -23.24
C SER A 254 16.47 -42.65 -22.85
N GLY A 255 15.36 -41.96 -23.16
CA GLY A 255 14.03 -42.53 -23.34
C GLY A 255 13.00 -41.53 -23.87
N SER A 256 12.72 -41.59 -25.17
CA SER A 256 11.67 -40.88 -25.91
C SER A 256 10.30 -41.54 -25.72
N GLY A 257 9.22 -40.75 -25.82
CA GLY A 257 7.85 -41.25 -25.87
C GLY A 257 6.84 -40.16 -26.20
N SER A 258 6.44 -40.11 -27.48
CA SER A 258 5.42 -39.21 -28.04
C SER A 258 4.01 -39.82 -27.95
N ALA A 259 3.03 -38.96 -28.30
CA ALA A 259 1.70 -39.24 -28.83
C ALA A 259 0.56 -39.26 -27.78
N THR A 260 -0.67 -38.81 -28.02
CA THR A 260 -1.43 -38.08 -29.07
C THR A 260 -2.87 -38.04 -28.51
N GLY A 261 -3.70 -37.05 -28.85
CA GLY A 261 -5.16 -37.24 -28.68
C GLY A 261 -6.01 -35.97 -28.62
N SER A 262 -6.44 -35.49 -29.77
CA SER A 262 -7.54 -34.54 -30.06
C SER A 262 -8.87 -34.97 -29.38
N THR A 263 -9.93 -34.16 -29.18
CA THR A 263 -10.72 -33.45 -30.21
C THR A 263 -11.86 -32.62 -29.56
N ALA A 264 -12.08 -31.42 -30.12
CA ALA A 264 -13.32 -30.62 -30.38
C ALA A 264 -14.64 -30.67 -29.57
N GLY A 265 -15.29 -29.49 -29.51
CA GLY A 265 -16.74 -29.28 -29.34
C GLY A 265 -17.08 -27.92 -28.67
N GLN A 266 -17.05 -26.76 -29.36
CA GLN A 266 -18.13 -26.05 -30.09
C GLN A 266 -19.32 -25.48 -29.26
N THR A 267 -19.48 -24.13 -29.33
CA THR A 267 -20.73 -23.29 -29.27
C THR A 267 -21.58 -23.28 -27.98
N SER A 268 -22.25 -22.22 -27.50
CA SER A 268 -22.80 -20.96 -28.07
C SER A 268 -23.24 -19.96 -26.96
N THR A 269 -23.37 -18.71 -27.40
CA THR A 269 -23.98 -17.45 -26.89
C THR A 269 -25.19 -17.42 -25.94
N SER A 270 -25.27 -16.29 -25.20
CA SER A 270 -26.42 -15.36 -24.97
C SER A 270 -27.01 -15.24 -23.55
N GLY A 271 -27.35 -13.99 -23.15
CA GLY A 271 -28.43 -13.71 -22.19
C GLY A 271 -28.16 -12.62 -21.14
N SER A 272 -28.91 -11.52 -21.21
CA SER A 272 -28.79 -10.25 -20.45
C SER A 272 -29.74 -10.13 -19.25
N SER A 273 -29.54 -9.06 -18.46
CA SER A 273 -30.53 -8.31 -17.63
C SER A 273 -31.03 -9.02 -16.35
N TYR A 274 -31.00 -8.44 -15.15
CA TYR A 274 -31.24 -7.06 -14.67
C TYR A 274 -30.27 -6.69 -13.55
#